data_AF-A0A957IL03-F1
#
_entry.id   AF-A0A957IL03-F1
#
_cell.length_a   1.000
_cell.length_b   1.000
_cell.length_c   1.000
_cell.angle_alpha   90.00
_cell.angle_beta   90.00
_cell.angle_gamma   90.00
#
_symmetry.space_group_name_H-M   'P 1'
#
loop_
_entity.id
_entity.type
_entity.pdbx_description
1 polymer ?
#
loop_
_entity_poly.entity_id
_entity_poly.type
_entity_poly.pdbx_seq_one_letter_code
_entity_poly.pdbx_strand_id
1 'polypeptide(L)'
;MMIPEEVKILGQVSSEYSQILTPEALALVAKLERTLGRRRCELLQRRDERQAEIDAGKMPDFLAETQHIRDNEWTVAPVPDDLQDRRVEITGPVDRKMVINALNSGASVYMADFEDSHSPTWQATIEGQINLRDAVNGSITYNDPNSGKFYKLNEKTAVLMVRPRGWHLVEKHVLVDGQPISASLFDFGLYFFHNVRTLLDKGTGPYFYLPKLESHLEAR
;
A
#
# COMPACT_ATOMS: atom_id res chain seq x y z
N MET A 1 -3.67 18.20 -18.00
CA MET A 1 -3.62 17.79 -16.57
C MET A 1 -2.79 18.82 -15.83
N MET A 2 -3.36 19.46 -14.81
CA MET A 2 -2.65 20.45 -14.01
C MET A 2 -1.89 19.70 -12.91
N ILE A 3 -0.57 19.58 -13.03
CA ILE A 3 0.26 18.88 -12.05
C ILE A 3 0.57 19.85 -10.90
N PRO A 4 0.54 19.41 -9.63
CA PRO A 4 0.94 20.26 -8.51
C PRO A 4 2.36 20.81 -8.69
N GLU A 5 2.62 21.98 -8.11
CA GLU A 5 3.93 22.63 -8.17
C GLU A 5 5.04 21.68 -7.70
N GLU A 6 6.16 21.67 -8.46
CA GLU A 6 7.34 20.82 -8.25
C GLU A 6 7.11 19.29 -8.25
N VAL A 7 5.95 18.83 -8.73
CA VAL A 7 5.72 17.42 -9.05
C VAL A 7 6.00 17.16 -10.53
N LYS A 8 6.77 16.11 -10.84
CA LYS A 8 7.06 15.70 -12.22
C LYS A 8 6.83 14.21 -12.41
N ILE A 9 6.01 13.86 -13.40
CA ILE A 9 5.77 12.47 -13.80
C ILE A 9 6.69 12.16 -14.99
N LEU A 10 7.58 11.20 -14.81
CA LEU A 10 8.50 10.69 -15.84
C LEU A 10 7.93 9.47 -16.57
N GLY A 11 7.00 8.75 -15.92
CA GLY A 11 6.29 7.62 -16.52
C GLY A 11 5.30 8.05 -17.59
N GLN A 12 4.99 7.15 -18.53
CA GLN A 12 3.96 7.41 -19.54
C GLN A 12 2.59 7.56 -18.87
N VAL A 13 1.82 8.59 -19.23
CA VAL A 13 0.47 8.82 -18.72
C VAL A 13 -0.53 8.63 -19.85
N SER A 14 -1.22 7.48 -19.86
CA SER A 14 -2.37 7.26 -20.74
C SER A 14 -3.61 7.98 -20.20
N SER A 15 -4.70 7.96 -20.98
CA SER A 15 -5.97 8.53 -20.56
C SER A 15 -6.54 7.83 -19.31
N GLU A 16 -6.36 6.52 -19.22
CA GLU A 16 -6.76 5.67 -18.10
C GLU A 16 -5.92 6.00 -16.86
N TYR A 17 -4.61 6.17 -17.03
CA TYR A 17 -3.70 6.46 -15.92
C TYR A 17 -3.95 7.85 -15.33
N SER A 18 -4.41 8.80 -16.16
CA SER A 18 -4.79 10.14 -15.70
C SER A 18 -5.95 10.14 -14.70
N GLN A 19 -6.76 9.07 -14.66
CA GLN A 19 -7.82 8.91 -13.68
C GLN A 19 -7.30 8.51 -12.29
N ILE A 20 -6.10 7.95 -12.20
CA ILE A 20 -5.44 7.64 -10.93
C ILE A 20 -4.52 8.80 -10.53
N LEU A 21 -3.79 9.35 -11.50
CA LEU A 21 -2.85 10.43 -11.30
C LEU A 21 -3.55 11.80 -11.39
N THR A 22 -4.69 11.97 -10.73
CA THR A 22 -5.39 13.26 -10.76
C THR A 22 -4.57 14.35 -10.05
N PRO A 23 -4.78 15.64 -10.37
CA PRO A 23 -4.11 16.74 -9.67
C PRO A 23 -4.21 16.64 -8.15
N GLU A 24 -5.38 16.27 -7.63
CA GLU A 24 -5.69 16.18 -6.20
C GLU A 24 -5.00 14.97 -5.56
N ALA A 25 -5.00 13.82 -6.25
CA ALA A 25 -4.29 12.63 -5.78
C ALA A 25 -2.77 12.89 -5.69
N LEU A 26 -2.21 13.52 -6.72
CA LEU A 26 -0.80 13.93 -6.74
C LEU A 26 -0.49 14.98 -5.68
N ALA A 27 -1.41 15.90 -5.39
CA ALA A 27 -1.24 16.89 -4.33
C ALA A 27 -1.17 16.22 -2.95
N LEU A 28 -2.01 15.21 -2.69
CA LEU A 28 -1.93 14.41 -1.46
C LEU A 28 -0.58 13.70 -1.37
N VAL A 29 -0.21 12.98 -2.42
CA VAL A 29 1.04 12.20 -2.48
C VAL A 29 2.27 13.10 -2.29
N ALA A 30 2.32 14.27 -2.93
CA ALA A 30 3.38 15.25 -2.74
C ALA A 30 3.40 15.83 -1.31
N LYS A 31 2.23 16.10 -0.72
CA LYS A 31 2.13 16.55 0.67
C LYS A 31 2.67 15.49 1.63
N LEU A 32 2.36 14.21 1.41
CA LEU A 32 2.88 13.10 2.20
C LEU A 32 4.41 13.04 2.12
N GLU A 33 4.99 13.10 0.92
CA GLU A 33 6.46 13.08 0.75
C GLU A 33 7.13 14.28 1.41
N ARG A 34 6.61 15.50 1.21
CA ARG A 34 7.16 16.70 1.84
C ARG A 34 7.10 16.66 3.37
N THR A 35 6.08 16.00 3.92
CA THR A 35 5.88 15.90 5.37
C THR A 35 6.71 14.78 5.99
N LEU A 36 6.80 13.61 5.34
CA LEU A 36 7.31 12.37 5.93
C LEU A 36 8.59 11.85 5.27
N GLY A 37 8.90 12.29 4.05
CA GLY A 37 10.02 11.79 3.25
C GLY A 37 11.38 11.98 3.93
N ARG A 38 11.61 13.15 4.54
CA ARG A 38 12.82 13.38 5.35
C ARG A 38 12.93 12.37 6.50
N ARG A 39 11.85 12.15 7.24
CA ARG A 39 11.82 11.22 8.37
C ARG A 39 12.07 9.78 7.92
N ARG A 40 11.51 9.37 6.77
CA ARG A 40 11.79 8.07 6.13
C ARG A 40 13.29 7.90 5.88
N CYS A 41 13.94 8.88 5.27
CA CYS A 41 15.38 8.82 4.99
C CYS A 41 16.22 8.73 6.27
N GLU A 42 15.88 9.50 7.31
CA GLU A 42 16.53 9.41 8.63
C GLU A 42 16.38 8.01 9.26
N LEU A 43 15.23 7.37 9.10
CA LEU A 43 14.98 6.01 9.59
C LEU A 43 15.79 4.97 8.83
N LEU A 44 15.90 5.10 7.49
CA LEU A 44 16.75 4.20 6.69
C LEU A 44 18.23 4.34 7.07
N GLN A 45 18.72 5.56 7.28
CA GLN A 45 20.08 5.77 7.78
C GLN A 45 20.31 5.12 9.15
N ARG A 46 19.31 5.16 10.04
CA ARG A 46 19.39 4.48 11.35
C ARG A 46 19.46 2.96 11.22
N ARG A 47 18.95 2.36 10.14
CA ARG A 47 19.13 0.92 9.88
C ARG A 47 20.59 0.60 9.64
N ASP A 48 21.29 1.41 8.82
CA ASP A 48 22.71 1.24 8.56
C ASP A 48 23.54 1.38 9.85
N GLU A 49 23.24 2.41 10.66
CA GLU A 49 23.88 2.61 11.96
C GLU A 49 23.65 1.42 12.90
N ARG A 50 22.41 0.93 12.98
CA ARG A 50 22.06 -0.21 13.84
C ARG A 50 22.70 -1.50 13.35
N GLN A 51 22.78 -1.72 12.04
CA GLN A 51 23.46 -2.88 11.46
C GLN A 51 24.96 -2.86 11.80
N ALA A 52 25.62 -1.69 11.69
CA ALA A 52 27.03 -1.55 12.06
C ALA A 52 27.28 -1.86 13.55
N GLU A 53 26.36 -1.48 14.44
CA GLU A 53 26.44 -1.88 15.85
C GLU A 53 26.34 -3.41 16.05
N ILE A 54 25.42 -4.05 15.32
CA ILE A 54 25.23 -5.51 15.38
C ILE A 54 26.48 -6.23 14.87
N ASP A 55 27.04 -5.78 13.74
CA ASP A 55 28.27 -6.34 13.16
C ASP A 55 29.46 -6.18 14.11
N ALA A 56 29.48 -5.13 14.94
CA ALA A 56 30.45 -4.92 16.00
C ALA A 56 30.19 -5.76 17.28
N GLY A 57 29.19 -6.64 17.27
CA GLY A 57 28.86 -7.57 18.35
C GLY A 57 27.76 -7.11 19.31
N LYS A 58 27.15 -5.93 19.10
CA LYS A 58 26.02 -5.44 19.91
C LYS A 58 24.70 -6.04 19.42
N MET A 59 24.49 -7.31 19.75
CA MET A 59 23.31 -8.08 19.33
C MET A 59 21.98 -7.42 19.76
N PRO A 60 20.88 -7.68 19.03
CA PRO A 60 19.55 -7.21 19.43
C PRO A 60 19.09 -7.77 20.78
N ASP A 61 18.46 -6.90 21.58
CA ASP A 61 17.80 -7.25 22.84
C ASP A 61 16.63 -6.27 23.09
N PHE A 62 15.80 -6.54 24.10
CA PHE A 62 14.72 -5.66 24.51
C PHE A 62 15.24 -4.31 24.99
N LEU A 63 14.66 -3.23 24.48
CA LEU A 63 15.05 -1.87 24.85
C LEU A 63 14.65 -1.56 26.30
N ALA A 64 15.59 -1.12 27.12
CA ALA A 64 15.32 -0.69 28.49
C ALA A 64 14.39 0.54 28.53
N GLU A 65 14.58 1.49 27.60
CA GLU A 65 13.80 2.74 27.54
C GLU A 65 12.30 2.53 27.29
N THR A 66 11.89 1.43 26.66
CA THR A 66 10.47 1.10 26.42
C THR A 66 9.93 0.03 27.37
N GLN A 67 10.66 -0.32 28.43
CA GLN A 67 10.21 -1.31 29.41
C GLN A 67 8.85 -0.92 30.02
N HIS A 68 8.68 0.36 30.36
CA HIS A 68 7.42 0.85 30.90
C HIS A 68 6.22 0.63 29.97
N ILE A 69 6.41 0.50 28.65
CA ILE A 69 5.30 0.17 27.72
C ILE A 69 4.96 -1.32 27.81
N ARG A 70 5.98 -2.18 27.94
CA ARG A 70 5.80 -3.64 27.99
C ARG A 70 5.22 -4.12 29.32
N ASP A 71 5.52 -3.41 30.40
CA ASP A 71 5.13 -3.79 31.77
C ASP A 71 3.74 -3.22 32.16
N ASN A 72 3.15 -2.37 31.32
CA ASN A 72 1.84 -1.78 31.57
C ASN A 72 0.71 -2.53 30.85
N GLU A 73 -0.49 -2.51 31.43
CA GLU A 73 -1.70 -3.05 30.80
C GLU A 73 -2.28 -2.03 29.80
N TRP A 74 -2.26 -2.39 28.52
CA TRP A 74 -2.93 -1.64 27.46
C TRP A 74 -3.30 -2.59 26.32
N THR A 75 -4.24 -2.15 25.48
CA THR A 75 -4.64 -2.86 24.26
C THR A 75 -4.70 -1.90 23.09
N VAL A 76 -4.66 -2.45 21.87
CA VAL A 76 -4.96 -1.69 20.66
C VAL A 76 -6.41 -1.17 20.69
N ALA A 77 -6.72 -0.23 19.80
CA ALA A 77 -8.09 0.22 19.58
C ALA A 77 -9.01 -0.94 19.11
N PRO A 78 -10.34 -0.83 19.28
CA PRO A 78 -11.28 -1.86 18.80
C PRO A 78 -11.07 -2.20 17.31
N VAL A 79 -11.08 -3.49 17.01
CA VAL A 79 -10.93 -4.00 15.65
C VAL A 79 -12.28 -3.89 14.93
N PRO A 80 -12.35 -3.34 13.69
CA PRO A 80 -13.57 -3.31 12.89
C PRO A 80 -14.20 -4.69 12.72
N ASP A 81 -15.53 -4.74 12.62
CA ASP A 81 -16.31 -5.99 12.58
C ASP A 81 -15.87 -6.93 11.45
N ASP A 82 -15.56 -6.39 10.28
CA ASP A 82 -15.12 -7.15 9.09
C ASP A 82 -13.67 -7.66 9.19
N LEU A 83 -12.92 -7.24 10.22
CA LEU A 83 -11.57 -7.73 10.53
C LEU A 83 -11.50 -8.62 11.78
N GLN A 84 -12.63 -8.92 12.43
CA GLN A 84 -12.65 -9.82 13.58
C GLN A 84 -12.44 -11.30 13.18
N ASP A 85 -12.94 -11.71 12.01
CA ASP A 85 -12.71 -13.05 11.45
C ASP A 85 -11.72 -13.01 10.30
N ARG A 86 -10.46 -13.33 10.59
CA ARG A 86 -9.35 -13.39 9.62
C ARG A 86 -8.75 -14.80 9.55
N ARG A 87 -9.58 -15.84 9.68
CA ARG A 87 -9.13 -17.24 9.80
C ARG A 87 -8.27 -17.72 8.63
N VAL A 88 -8.53 -17.21 7.42
CA VAL A 88 -7.78 -17.50 6.20
C VAL A 88 -7.63 -16.21 5.41
N GLU A 89 -6.40 -15.88 5.05
CA GLU A 89 -6.09 -14.75 4.16
C GLU A 89 -5.38 -15.28 2.92
N ILE A 90 -5.80 -14.81 1.75
CA ILE A 90 -5.11 -15.08 0.50
C ILE A 90 -4.26 -13.85 0.13
N THR A 91 -3.06 -14.09 -0.38
CA THR A 91 -2.16 -13.03 -0.86
C THR A 91 -2.03 -13.13 -2.37
N GLY A 92 -1.89 -12.02 -3.07
CA GLY A 92 -1.63 -12.05 -4.50
C GLY A 92 -1.42 -10.69 -5.15
N PRO A 93 -0.89 -10.68 -6.38
CA PRO A 93 -0.57 -9.45 -7.08
C PRO A 93 -1.83 -8.68 -7.45
N VAL A 94 -1.67 -7.40 -7.75
CA VAL A 94 -2.72 -6.47 -8.20
C VAL A 94 -3.10 -6.62 -9.69
N ASP A 95 -2.80 -7.76 -10.31
CA ASP A 95 -3.27 -8.08 -11.66
C ASP A 95 -4.80 -8.23 -11.69
N ARG A 96 -5.45 -7.76 -12.75
CA ARG A 96 -6.91 -7.64 -12.82
C ARG A 96 -7.63 -8.97 -12.64
N LYS A 97 -7.14 -10.04 -13.29
CA LYS A 97 -7.74 -11.37 -13.17
C LYS A 97 -7.48 -11.95 -11.78
N MET A 98 -6.27 -11.77 -11.25
CA MET A 98 -5.89 -12.26 -9.93
C MET A 98 -6.67 -11.60 -8.79
N VAL A 99 -6.89 -10.27 -8.87
CA VAL A 99 -7.73 -9.54 -7.91
C VAL A 99 -9.14 -10.15 -7.83
N ILE A 100 -9.78 -10.40 -8.97
CA ILE A 100 -11.12 -11.01 -9.00
C ILE A 100 -11.11 -12.41 -8.38
N ASN A 101 -10.15 -13.24 -8.76
CA ASN A 101 -10.06 -14.61 -8.25
C ASN A 101 -9.79 -14.65 -6.75
N ALA A 102 -8.92 -13.77 -6.24
CA ALA A 102 -8.59 -13.70 -4.83
C ALA A 102 -9.76 -13.21 -3.99
N LEU A 103 -10.46 -12.16 -4.43
CA LEU A 103 -11.68 -11.67 -3.78
C LEU A 103 -12.79 -12.73 -3.75
N ASN A 104 -12.89 -13.57 -4.78
CA ASN A 104 -13.88 -14.64 -4.89
C ASN A 104 -13.44 -15.98 -4.27
N SER A 105 -12.26 -16.06 -3.66
CA SER A 105 -11.66 -17.32 -3.21
C SER A 105 -12.38 -18.00 -2.05
N GLY A 106 -13.19 -17.25 -1.30
CA GLY A 106 -13.79 -17.69 -0.04
C GLY A 106 -12.90 -17.47 1.18
N ALA A 107 -11.71 -16.89 1.01
CA ALA A 107 -10.90 -16.38 2.14
C ALA A 107 -11.63 -15.25 2.87
N SER A 108 -11.29 -15.03 4.14
CA SER A 108 -11.79 -13.89 4.92
C SER A 108 -11.23 -12.57 4.38
N VAL A 109 -9.93 -12.56 4.05
CA VAL A 109 -9.20 -11.38 3.59
C VAL A 109 -8.41 -11.71 2.32
N TYR A 110 -8.35 -10.75 1.41
CA TYR A 110 -7.39 -10.71 0.32
C TYR A 110 -6.40 -9.56 0.54
N MET A 111 -5.13 -9.90 0.70
CA MET A 111 -4.03 -8.94 0.69
C MET A 111 -3.56 -8.71 -0.75
N ALA A 112 -3.98 -7.60 -1.33
CA ALA A 112 -3.52 -7.12 -2.62
C ALA A 112 -2.14 -6.50 -2.52
N ASP A 113 -1.21 -7.02 -3.31
CA ASP A 113 0.21 -6.80 -3.10
C ASP A 113 0.85 -5.92 -4.17
N PHE A 114 1.45 -4.80 -3.76
CA PHE A 114 2.37 -3.99 -4.56
C PHE A 114 3.84 -4.30 -4.26
N GLU A 115 4.11 -5.24 -3.35
CA GLU A 115 5.42 -5.52 -2.78
C GLU A 115 6.00 -6.84 -3.32
N ASP A 116 6.40 -7.81 -2.50
CA ASP A 116 7.25 -8.93 -2.91
C ASP A 116 6.67 -9.83 -4.04
N SER A 117 5.34 -9.94 -4.20
CA SER A 117 4.75 -10.72 -5.30
C SER A 117 4.45 -9.89 -6.56
N HIS A 118 4.84 -8.61 -6.55
CA HIS A 118 4.59 -7.66 -7.63
C HIS A 118 5.89 -7.09 -8.18
N SER A 119 6.12 -7.26 -9.48
CA SER A 119 7.20 -6.53 -10.15
C SER A 119 6.78 -5.07 -10.35
N PRO A 120 7.44 -4.08 -9.70
CA PRO A 120 6.94 -2.71 -9.60
C PRO A 120 7.28 -1.88 -10.84
N THR A 121 6.83 -2.34 -12.01
CA THR A 121 6.88 -1.55 -13.23
C THR A 121 5.86 -0.41 -13.15
N TRP A 122 6.13 0.72 -13.80
CA TRP A 122 5.19 1.86 -13.81
C TRP A 122 3.79 1.45 -14.27
N GLN A 123 3.73 0.69 -15.36
CA GLN A 123 2.49 0.14 -15.90
C GLN A 123 1.76 -0.71 -14.86
N ALA A 124 2.43 -1.72 -14.31
CA ALA A 124 1.80 -2.67 -13.39
C ALA A 124 1.32 -1.99 -12.09
N THR A 125 2.07 -1.01 -11.57
CA THR A 125 1.69 -0.24 -10.38
C THR A 125 0.44 0.59 -10.64
N ILE A 126 0.40 1.38 -11.72
CA ILE A 126 -0.76 2.24 -12.01
C ILE A 126 -1.99 1.41 -12.40
N GLU A 127 -1.81 0.35 -13.19
CA GLU A 127 -2.90 -0.59 -13.49
C GLU A 127 -3.40 -1.29 -12.23
N GLY A 128 -2.52 -1.63 -11.29
CA GLY A 128 -2.90 -2.15 -9.99
C GLY A 128 -3.82 -1.20 -9.23
N GLN A 129 -3.50 0.08 -9.19
CA GLN A 129 -4.36 1.10 -8.55
C GLN A 129 -5.72 1.21 -9.25
N ILE A 130 -5.77 1.13 -10.59
CA ILE A 130 -7.03 1.06 -11.36
C ILE A 130 -7.83 -0.18 -10.97
N ASN A 131 -7.19 -1.35 -10.92
CA ASN A 131 -7.83 -2.61 -10.59
C ASN A 131 -8.42 -2.57 -9.18
N LEU A 132 -7.70 -2.05 -8.19
CA LEU A 132 -8.20 -1.94 -6.82
C LEU A 132 -9.35 -0.93 -6.71
N ARG A 133 -9.28 0.22 -7.41
CA ARG A 133 -10.40 1.17 -7.48
C ARG A 133 -11.66 0.53 -8.06
N ASP A 134 -11.52 -0.18 -9.17
CA ASP A 134 -12.65 -0.86 -9.81
C ASP A 134 -13.20 -1.99 -8.91
N ALA A 135 -12.32 -2.70 -8.19
CA ALA A 135 -12.72 -3.74 -7.24
C ALA A 135 -13.52 -3.17 -6.07
N VAL A 136 -13.02 -2.08 -5.47
CA VAL A 136 -13.70 -1.36 -4.39
C VAL A 136 -15.04 -0.81 -4.87
N ASN A 137 -15.15 -0.33 -6.11
CA ASN A 137 -16.43 0.12 -6.69
C ASN A 137 -17.38 -1.04 -7.03
N GLY A 138 -16.89 -2.29 -7.11
CA GLY A 138 -17.67 -3.45 -7.53
C GLY A 138 -17.82 -3.58 -9.05
N SER A 139 -17.05 -2.81 -9.82
CA SER A 139 -17.12 -2.75 -11.28
C SER A 139 -15.99 -3.49 -11.99
N ILE A 140 -15.07 -4.12 -11.26
CA ILE A 140 -13.97 -4.89 -11.84
C ILE A 140 -14.50 -6.13 -12.59
N THR A 141 -14.11 -6.24 -13.85
CA THR A 141 -14.42 -7.39 -14.71
C THR A 141 -13.23 -7.73 -15.58
N TYR A 142 -13.13 -8.99 -16.01
CA TYR A 142 -12.08 -9.45 -16.91
C TYR A 142 -12.62 -10.48 -17.91
N ASN A 143 -12.35 -10.25 -19.20
CA ASN A 143 -12.58 -11.24 -20.26
C ASN A 143 -11.25 -11.90 -20.59
N ASP A 144 -11.13 -13.19 -20.33
CA ASP A 144 -9.92 -13.93 -20.64
C ASP A 144 -9.81 -14.16 -22.16
N PRO A 145 -8.81 -13.58 -22.84
CA PRO A 145 -8.69 -13.67 -24.29
C PRO A 145 -8.35 -15.09 -24.77
N ASN A 146 -7.79 -15.94 -23.91
CA ASN A 146 -7.39 -17.29 -24.27
C ASN A 146 -8.53 -18.28 -24.11
N SER A 147 -9.28 -18.19 -23.00
CA SER A 147 -10.38 -19.13 -22.71
C SER A 147 -11.77 -18.61 -23.08
N GLY A 148 -11.92 -17.31 -23.36
CA GLY A 148 -13.20 -16.65 -23.54
C GLY A 148 -14.02 -16.52 -22.25
N LYS A 149 -13.48 -16.95 -21.10
CA LYS A 149 -14.20 -16.93 -19.82
C LYS A 149 -14.29 -15.51 -19.27
N PHE A 150 -15.51 -15.14 -18.86
CA PHE A 150 -15.79 -13.88 -18.18
C PHE A 150 -15.67 -14.03 -16.66
N TYR A 151 -15.02 -13.06 -16.03
CA TYR A 151 -14.80 -12.98 -14.58
C TYR A 151 -15.38 -11.67 -14.05
N LYS A 152 -16.11 -11.77 -12.94
CA LYS A 152 -16.65 -10.65 -12.15
C LYS A 152 -16.65 -11.01 -10.66
N LEU A 153 -16.85 -10.04 -9.79
CA LEU A 153 -16.99 -10.29 -8.35
C LEU A 153 -18.28 -11.05 -8.02
N ASN A 154 -18.21 -11.90 -7.00
CA ASN A 154 -19.36 -12.48 -6.34
C ASN A 154 -20.09 -11.42 -5.49
N GLU A 155 -21.30 -11.73 -5.02
CA GLU A 155 -22.03 -10.84 -4.10
C GLU A 155 -21.30 -10.63 -2.77
N LYS A 156 -20.69 -11.70 -2.25
CA LYS A 156 -19.82 -11.65 -1.07
C LYS A 156 -18.39 -11.95 -1.49
N THR A 157 -17.49 -11.02 -1.18
CA THR A 157 -16.06 -11.14 -1.43
C THR A 157 -15.28 -11.14 -0.12
N ALA A 158 -14.01 -11.53 -0.17
CA ALA A 158 -13.06 -11.29 0.90
C ALA A 158 -12.91 -9.79 1.18
N VAL A 159 -12.55 -9.43 2.42
CA VAL A 159 -12.18 -8.05 2.77
C VAL A 159 -10.85 -7.71 2.11
N LEU A 160 -10.75 -6.53 1.51
CA LEU A 160 -9.55 -6.09 0.82
C LEU A 160 -8.58 -5.40 1.80
N MET A 161 -7.33 -5.85 1.82
CA MET A 161 -6.21 -5.15 2.46
C MET A 161 -5.12 -4.89 1.43
N VAL A 162 -4.43 -3.76 1.51
CA VAL A 162 -3.37 -3.42 0.55
C VAL A 162 -2.00 -3.47 1.22
N ARG A 163 -1.04 -4.15 0.59
CA ARG A 163 0.37 -4.13 0.99
C ARG A 163 1.15 -3.18 0.08
N PRO A 164 1.47 -1.95 0.51
CA PRO A 164 2.34 -1.05 -0.24
C PRO A 164 3.79 -1.54 -0.21
N ARG A 165 4.63 -1.00 -1.10
CA ARG A 165 6.07 -1.23 -1.09
C ARG A 165 6.72 -0.78 0.22
N GLY A 166 7.78 -1.47 0.66
CA GLY A 166 8.50 -1.15 1.90
C GLY A 166 9.33 0.14 1.84
N TRP A 167 9.73 0.66 3.01
CA TRP A 167 10.34 2.00 3.15
C TRP A 167 11.59 2.26 2.30
N HIS A 168 12.35 1.20 1.99
CA HIS A 168 13.59 1.25 1.22
C HIS A 168 13.37 1.42 -0.29
N LEU A 169 12.14 1.29 -0.78
CA LEU A 169 11.81 1.40 -2.20
C LEU A 169 11.37 2.83 -2.58
N VAL A 170 11.74 3.24 -3.79
CA VAL A 170 11.36 4.52 -4.39
C VAL A 170 10.50 4.32 -5.63
N GLU A 171 9.54 5.21 -5.86
CA GLU A 171 8.82 5.30 -7.13
C GLU A 171 9.54 6.26 -8.06
N LYS A 172 10.48 5.72 -8.84
CA LYS A 172 11.37 6.51 -9.70
C LYS A 172 10.68 7.27 -10.83
N HIS A 173 9.42 6.96 -11.14
CA HIS A 173 8.69 7.64 -12.21
C HIS A 173 7.96 8.90 -11.75
N VAL A 174 8.00 9.22 -10.45
CA VAL A 174 7.41 10.45 -9.91
C VAL A 174 8.44 11.16 -9.05
N LEU A 175 8.72 12.41 -9.42
CA LEU A 175 9.58 13.29 -8.66
C LEU A 175 8.74 14.30 -7.89
N VAL A 176 9.13 14.56 -6.64
CA VAL A 176 8.67 15.69 -5.84
C VAL A 176 9.92 16.47 -5.48
N ASP A 177 9.94 17.76 -5.80
CA ASP A 177 11.05 18.68 -5.52
C ASP A 177 12.39 18.15 -6.10
N GLY A 178 12.29 17.50 -7.26
CA GLY A 178 13.42 16.93 -8.01
C GLY A 178 13.89 15.54 -7.55
N GLN A 179 13.31 14.95 -6.50
CA GLN A 179 13.72 13.65 -5.95
C GLN A 179 12.65 12.56 -6.16
N PRO A 180 13.03 11.29 -6.41
CA PRO A 180 12.09 10.18 -6.39
C PRO A 180 11.34 10.06 -5.06
N ILE A 181 10.02 9.94 -5.13
CA ILE A 181 9.16 9.78 -3.96
C ILE A 181 9.30 8.40 -3.32
N SER A 182 8.97 8.27 -2.02
CA SER A 182 8.73 6.96 -1.40
C SER A 182 7.72 6.13 -2.20
N ALA A 183 8.09 4.91 -2.54
CA ALA A 183 7.15 3.95 -3.10
C ALA A 183 6.00 3.63 -2.13
N SER A 184 6.30 3.53 -0.83
CA SER A 184 5.33 3.29 0.23
C SER A 184 4.25 4.38 0.29
N LEU A 185 4.67 5.65 0.31
CA LEU A 185 3.74 6.78 0.36
C LEU A 185 2.95 6.94 -0.95
N PHE A 186 3.56 6.58 -2.08
CA PHE A 186 2.89 6.58 -3.37
C PHE A 186 1.76 5.53 -3.41
N ASP A 187 2.06 4.28 -3.06
CA ASP A 187 1.10 3.18 -3.08
C ASP A 187 -0.04 3.41 -2.08
N PHE A 188 0.31 3.80 -0.85
CA PHE A 188 -0.66 4.18 0.19
C PHE A 188 -1.51 5.36 -0.26
N GLY A 189 -0.88 6.45 -0.70
CA GLY A 189 -1.56 7.71 -0.97
C GLY A 189 -2.58 7.57 -2.09
N LEU A 190 -2.24 6.86 -3.17
CA LEU A 190 -3.16 6.61 -4.27
C LEU A 190 -4.32 5.69 -3.85
N TYR A 191 -4.04 4.57 -3.20
CA TYR A 191 -5.11 3.65 -2.78
C TYR A 191 -6.05 4.33 -1.78
N PHE A 192 -5.50 5.01 -0.77
CA PHE A 192 -6.28 5.74 0.22
C PHE A 192 -7.16 6.80 -0.44
N PHE A 193 -6.58 7.67 -1.28
CA PHE A 193 -7.29 8.78 -1.93
C PHE A 193 -8.49 8.31 -2.74
N HIS A 194 -8.31 7.29 -3.58
CA HIS A 194 -9.34 6.84 -4.51
C HIS A 194 -10.45 6.00 -3.85
N ASN A 195 -10.17 5.37 -2.70
CA ASN A 195 -11.04 4.32 -2.17
C ASN A 195 -11.65 4.64 -0.81
N VAL A 196 -11.05 5.51 0.01
CA VAL A 196 -11.46 5.70 1.41
C VAL A 196 -12.94 6.02 1.55
N ARG A 197 -13.50 6.87 0.68
CA ARG A 197 -14.91 7.24 0.77
C ARG A 197 -15.84 6.06 0.45
N THR A 198 -15.59 5.38 -0.67
CA THR A 198 -16.39 4.21 -1.08
C THR A 198 -16.29 3.06 -0.07
N LEU A 199 -15.11 2.82 0.51
CA LEU A 199 -14.91 1.80 1.54
C LEU A 199 -15.76 2.10 2.77
N LEU A 200 -15.72 3.34 3.28
CA LEU A 200 -16.52 3.76 4.43
C LEU A 200 -18.02 3.71 4.13
N ASP A 201 -18.46 4.16 2.95
CA ASP A 201 -19.88 4.12 2.54
C ASP A 201 -20.40 2.66 2.42
N LYS A 202 -19.50 1.69 2.21
CA LYS A 202 -19.80 0.25 2.20
C LYS A 202 -19.67 -0.43 3.57
N GLY A 203 -19.35 0.32 4.62
CA GLY A 203 -19.20 -0.22 5.98
C GLY A 203 -17.90 -1.02 6.21
N THR A 204 -16.90 -0.86 5.34
CA THR A 204 -15.53 -1.39 5.52
C THR A 204 -14.54 -0.23 5.70
N GLY A 205 -13.23 -0.46 5.57
CA GLY A 205 -12.21 0.56 5.82
C GLY A 205 -10.97 0.49 4.92
N PRO A 206 -10.16 1.57 4.89
CA PRO A 206 -8.88 1.60 4.17
C PRO A 206 -7.82 0.83 4.95
N TYR A 207 -7.74 -0.48 4.71
CA TYR A 207 -6.87 -1.38 5.46
C TYR A 207 -5.54 -1.67 4.76
N PHE A 208 -4.46 -1.75 5.56
CA PHE A 208 -3.10 -1.91 5.04
C PHE A 208 -2.31 -3.01 5.76
N TYR A 209 -1.45 -3.67 5.00
CA TYR A 209 -0.40 -4.56 5.49
C TYR A 209 0.95 -3.85 5.37
N LEU A 210 1.63 -3.53 6.47
CA LEU A 210 2.89 -2.78 6.44
C LEU A 210 4.10 -3.74 6.43
N PRO A 211 4.93 -3.76 5.36
CA PRO A 211 6.02 -4.72 5.25
C PRO A 211 7.34 -4.19 5.84
N LYS A 212 8.19 -5.14 6.27
CA LYS A 212 9.63 -4.94 6.48
C LYS A 212 10.00 -3.77 7.40
N LEU A 213 9.20 -3.53 8.44
CA LEU A 213 9.56 -2.59 9.50
C LEU A 213 10.66 -3.19 10.38
N GLU A 214 11.66 -2.38 10.72
CA GLU A 214 12.83 -2.82 11.51
C GLU A 214 12.92 -2.13 12.87
N SER A 215 12.02 -1.17 13.16
CA SER A 215 11.94 -0.55 14.47
C SER A 215 10.54 0.00 14.76
N HIS A 216 10.22 0.16 16.05
CA HIS A 216 8.99 0.84 16.49
C HIS A 216 8.95 2.33 16.08
N LEU A 217 10.08 2.92 15.69
CA LEU A 217 10.14 4.30 15.19
C LEU A 217 9.70 4.41 13.73
N GLU A 218 9.71 3.30 12.98
CA GLU A 218 9.12 3.21 11.65
C GLU A 218 7.61 2.91 11.69
N ALA A 219 7.11 2.43 12.82
CA ALA A 219 5.68 2.24 13.08
C ALA A 219 4.97 3.51 13.59
N ARG A 220 5.73 4.52 14.07
CA ARG A 220 5.22 5.78 14.61
C ARG A 220 4.92 6.79 13.52
#